data_AF-A0A1H0LV00-F1
#
_entry.id   AF-A0A1H0LV00-F1
#
_cell.length_a   1.000
_cell.length_b   1.000
_cell.length_c   1.000
_cell.angle_alpha   90.00
_cell.angle_beta   90.00
_cell.angle_gamma   90.00
#
_symmetry.space_group_name_H-M   'P 1'
#
loop_
_entity.id
_entity.type
_entity.pdbx_description
1 polymer ?
#
loop_
_entity_poly.entity_id
_entity_poly.type
_entity_poly.pdbx_seq_one_letter_code
_entity_poly.pdbx_strand_id
1 'polypeptide(L)' 'MQMTTTAPLRRPSTRLCPGCDRHRPHGHFSEAVILDKDPQRWRRVEHDVCRACRAGSVAAPGRAMR' A
#
# COMPACT_ATOMS: atom_id res chain seq x y z
N MET A 1 -23.70 -35.03 -10.87
CA MET A 1 -22.60 -34.15 -11.32
C MET A 1 -22.70 -32.86 -10.51
N GLN A 2 -21.82 -32.64 -9.53
CA GLN A 2 -21.91 -31.50 -8.62
C GLN A 2 -21.04 -30.36 -9.16
N MET A 3 -21.65 -29.21 -9.45
CA MET A 3 -20.97 -27.99 -9.89
C MET A 3 -20.38 -27.29 -8.67
N THR A 4 -19.07 -27.37 -8.49
CA THR A 4 -18.35 -26.57 -7.48
C THR A 4 -18.25 -25.13 -7.96
N THR A 5 -19.16 -24.27 -7.49
CA THR A 5 -19.09 -22.83 -7.72
C THR A 5 -17.95 -22.25 -6.90
N THR A 6 -16.80 -22.03 -7.55
CA THR A 6 -15.68 -21.29 -6.98
C THR A 6 -16.10 -19.83 -6.83
N ALA A 7 -16.46 -19.40 -5.62
CA ALA A 7 -16.67 -17.99 -5.34
C ALA A 7 -15.39 -17.21 -5.73
N PRO A 8 -15.49 -16.10 -6.47
CA PRO A 8 -14.31 -15.34 -6.85
C PRO A 8 -13.60 -14.86 -5.58
N LEU A 9 -12.29 -15.10 -5.50
CA LEU A 9 -11.44 -14.54 -4.44
C LEU A 9 -11.52 -13.00 -4.49
N ARG A 10 -12.42 -12.41 -3.70
CA ARG A 10 -12.47 -10.98 -3.46
C ARG A 10 -11.29 -10.64 -2.54
N ARG A 11 -10.11 -10.45 -3.13
CA ARG A 11 -8.99 -9.84 -2.40
C ARG A 11 -9.49 -8.50 -1.86
N PRO A 12 -9.35 -8.21 -0.56
CA PRO A 12 -9.66 -6.89 -0.02
C PRO A 12 -8.97 -5.87 -0.91
N SER A 13 -9.73 -4.94 -1.50
CA SER A 13 -9.17 -3.92 -2.39
C SER A 13 -8.42 -2.85 -1.59
N THR A 14 -8.62 -2.83 -0.26
CA THR A 14 -8.08 -1.83 0.66
C THR A 14 -7.44 -2.48 1.90
N ARG A 15 -6.45 -1.78 2.47
CA ARG A 15 -5.73 -2.08 3.71
C ARG A 15 -5.80 -0.85 4.63
N LEU A 16 -5.93 -1.06 5.94
CA LEU A 16 -5.86 0.02 6.94
C LEU A 16 -4.44 0.59 7.01
N CYS A 17 -4.29 1.91 6.91
CA CYS A 17 -3.01 2.59 7.05
C CYS A 17 -2.76 3.02 8.50
N PRO A 18 -1.72 2.52 9.19
CA PRO A 18 -1.42 2.87 10.58
C PRO A 18 -0.97 4.33 10.76
N GLY A 19 -0.62 5.03 9.68
CA GLY A 19 -0.23 6.44 9.72
C GLY A 19 -1.39 7.44 9.65
N CYS A 20 -2.59 7.02 9.27
CA CYS A 20 -3.75 7.94 9.20
C CYS A 20 -5.08 7.30 9.60
N ASP A 21 -5.05 6.03 10.06
CA ASP A 21 -6.19 5.21 10.45
C ASP A 21 -7.32 5.15 9.39
N ARG A 22 -6.95 5.28 8.11
CA ARG A 22 -7.87 5.19 6.97
C ARG A 22 -7.59 3.96 6.13
N HIS A 23 -8.65 3.34 5.62
CA HIS A 23 -8.57 2.29 4.61
C HIS A 23 -8.10 2.90 3.28
N ARG A 24 -7.03 2.35 2.71
CA ARG A 24 -6.43 2.81 1.45
C ARG A 24 -6.26 1.63 0.48
N PRO A 25 -6.34 1.84 -0.84
CA PRO A 25 -6.09 0.78 -1.79
C PRO A 25 -4.69 0.19 -1.62
N HIS A 26 -4.51 -1.12 -1.83
CA HIS A 26 -3.18 -1.77 -1.70
C HIS A 26 -2.09 -1.09 -2.53
N GLY A 27 -2.42 -0.56 -3.71
CA GLY A 27 -1.47 0.18 -4.55
C GLY A 27 -0.88 1.43 -3.87
N HIS A 28 -1.58 2.03 -2.89
CA HIS A 28 -1.06 3.17 -2.13
C HIS A 28 0.06 2.81 -1.16
N PHE A 29 0.29 1.52 -0.89
CA PHE A 29 1.36 1.05 0.00
C PHE A 29 2.60 0.63 -0.79
N SER A 30 2.54 0.58 -2.12
CA SER A 30 3.67 0.17 -2.95
C SER A 30 4.30 1.34 -3.70
N GLU A 31 5.61 1.28 -3.90
CA GLU A 31 6.37 2.22 -4.71
C GLU A 31 7.35 1.48 -5.62
N ALA A 32 7.58 1.99 -6.83
CA ALA A 32 8.64 1.50 -7.70
C ALA A 32 9.90 2.33 -7.43
N VAL A 33 10.96 1.67 -6.97
CA VAL A 33 12.27 2.30 -6.75
C VAL A 33 13.27 1.73 -7.75
N ILE A 34 14.18 2.58 -8.21
CA ILE A 34 15.33 2.19 -9.01
C ILE A 34 16.40 1.74 -8.02
N LEU A 35 16.94 0.53 -8.18
CA LEU A 35 18.07 0.09 -7.37
C LEU A 35 19.36 0.67 -7.97
N ASP A 36 20.08 1.46 -7.16
CA ASP A 36 21.29 2.24 -7.46
C ASP A 36 22.30 1.66 -8.45
N LYS A 37 22.37 0.33 -8.58
CA LYS A 37 23.38 -0.33 -9.42
C LYS A 37 22.93 -0.58 -10.86
N ASP A 38 21.64 -0.56 -11.14
CA ASP A 38 21.08 -0.78 -12.48
C ASP A 38 19.90 0.16 -12.71
N PRO A 39 20.07 1.27 -13.46
CA PRO A 39 18.97 2.19 -13.76
C PRO A 39 17.84 1.55 -14.58
N GLN A 40 18.08 0.38 -15.18
CA GLN A 40 17.06 -0.40 -15.89
C GLN A 40 16.29 -1.37 -14.98
N ARG A 41 16.69 -1.55 -13.71
CA ARG A 41 16.08 -2.52 -12.80
C ARG A 41 15.20 -1.84 -11.77
N TRP A 42 13.90 -1.91 -12.01
CA TRP A 42 12.87 -1.42 -11.12
C TRP A 42 12.48 -2.51 -10.12
N ARG A 43 12.40 -2.16 -8.83
CA ARG A 43 11.84 -3.04 -7.80
C ARG A 43 10.61 -2.37 -7.20
N ARG A 44 9.56 -3.17 -7.00
CA ARG A 44 8.43 -2.76 -6.18
C ARG A 44 8.77 -2.97 -4.70
N VAL A 45 8.74 -1.91 -3.92
CA VAL A 45 8.86 -1.91 -2.47
C VAL A 45 7.47 -1.70 -1.88
N GLU A 46 7.10 -2.50 -0.90
CA GLU A 46 5.87 -2.31 -0.11
C GLU A 46 6.23 -1.60 1.20
N HIS A 47 5.38 -0.68 1.63
CA HIS A 47 5.52 0.13 2.83
C HIS A 47 4.36 -0.14 3.78
N ASP A 48 4.58 0.06 5.08
CA ASP A 48 3.54 -0.12 6.09
C ASP A 48 2.48 0.99 6.09
N VAL A 49 2.85 2.17 5.60
CA VAL A 49 1.99 3.36 5.54
C VAL A 49 1.68 3.77 4.10
N CYS A 50 0.51 4.37 3.90
CA CYS A 50 0.07 4.80 2.58
C CYS A 50 0.93 5.95 2.02
N ARG A 51 0.99 6.07 0.69
CA ARG A 51 1.74 7.09 -0.06
C ARG A 51 1.48 8.51 0.42
N ALA A 52 0.25 8.83 0.83
CA ALA A 52 -0.10 10.16 1.33
C ALA A 52 0.52 10.47 2.70
N CYS A 53 0.63 9.47 3.58
CA CYS A 53 1.36 9.59 4.85
C CYS A 53 2.87 9.68 4.60
N ARG A 54 3.42 8.91 3.65
CA ARG A 54 4.84 8.96 3.27
C ARG A 54 5.25 10.31 2.67
N ALA A 55 4.40 10.89 1.82
CA ALA A 55 4.62 12.20 1.21
C ALA A 55 4.43 13.39 2.18
N GLY A 56 4.08 13.13 3.46
CA GLY A 56 3.78 14.19 4.43
C GLY A 56 2.51 14.99 4.14
N SER A 57 1.71 14.60 3.13
CA SER A 57 0.50 15.31 2.72
C SER A 57 -0.68 15.08 3.66
N VAL A 58 -0.59 14.09 4.55
CA VAL A 58 -1.57 13.79 5.57
C VAL A 58 -0.85 13.74 6.91
N ALA A 59 -1.09 14.74 7.76
CA ALA A 59 -0.70 14.67 9.16
C ALA A 59 -1.45 13.49 9.80
N ALA A 60 -0.71 12.57 10.41
CA ALA A 60 -1.33 11.54 11.23
C ALA A 60 -2.08 12.23 12.38
N PRO A 61 -3.33 11.86 12.67
CA PRO A 61 -3.95 12.25 13.94
C PRO A 61 -3.15 11.57 15.06
N GLY A 62 -2.16 12.27 15.65
CA GLY A 62 -1.36 11.78 16.75
C GLY A 62 0.17 11.81 16.58
N ARG A 63 0.70 12.04 15.37
CA ARG A 63 2.12 12.43 15.22
C ARG A 63 2.20 13.95 15.12
N ALA A 64 2.36 14.61 16.26
CA ALA A 64 3.05 15.89 16.27
C ALA A 64 4.43 15.66 15.63
N MET A 65 4.69 16.29 14.49
CA MET A 65 6.07 16.42 14.02
C MET A 65 6.81 17.18 15.12
N ARG A 66 7.81 16.54 15.70
CA ARG A 66 8.62 17.08 16.79
C ARG A 66 9.91 17.65 16.20
#